data_AF-A0A1Y3MMA3-F1
#
_entry.id   AF-A0A1Y3MMA3-F1
#
_cell.length_a   1.000
_cell.length_b   1.000
_cell.length_c   1.000
_cell.angle_alpha   90.00
_cell.angle_beta   90.00
_cell.angle_gamma   90.00
#
_symmetry.space_group_name_H-M   'P 1'
#
loop_
_entity.id
_entity.type
_entity.pdbx_description
1 polymer ?
#
loop_
_entity_poly.entity_id
_entity_poly.type
_entity_poly.pdbx_seq_one_letter_code
_entity_poly.pdbx_strand_id
1 'polypeptide(L)'
;MQVIDVAKWIKENYTPYEGDASFLVTEASQNTKDVWNKVCELRAEEIKTNGCLDVDNKTISTVNSHEAGYIIKEKEDIVGLQTDAPLKRSIKPFGGVRVVKNALKAYDRTIDPSVEEIFKYRKTHNDCVFDLYTPEMRKARTNAILTGLPDGYGRGRIIGDYRRVALYG
;
A
#
# COMPACT_ATOMS: atom_id res chain seq x y z
N MET A 1 -24.58 24.99 6.78
CA MET A 1 -23.84 23.72 6.71
C MET A 1 -23.08 23.71 5.40
N GLN A 2 -21.76 23.60 5.41
CA GLN A 2 -20.95 23.61 4.19
C GLN A 2 -21.18 22.28 3.46
N VAL A 3 -21.60 22.33 2.20
CA VAL A 3 -21.88 21.12 1.40
C VAL A 3 -20.59 20.68 0.71
N ILE A 4 -20.22 19.41 0.90
CA ILE A 4 -19.07 18.80 0.21
C ILE A 4 -19.50 18.40 -1.21
N ASP A 5 -19.02 19.12 -2.22
CA ASP A 5 -19.32 18.87 -3.63
C ASP A 5 -18.10 19.15 -4.52
N VAL A 6 -17.22 18.15 -4.59
CA VAL A 6 -16.01 18.19 -5.41
C VAL A 6 -16.34 18.30 -6.90
N ALA A 7 -17.43 17.68 -7.34
CA ALA A 7 -17.80 17.66 -8.76
C ALA A 7 -18.26 19.05 -9.23
N LYS A 8 -19.09 19.73 -8.44
CA LYS A 8 -19.47 21.11 -8.69
C LYS A 8 -18.26 22.03 -8.69
N TRP A 9 -17.40 21.92 -7.68
CA TRP A 9 -16.18 22.73 -7.61
C TRP A 9 -15.32 22.57 -8.87
N ILE A 10 -15.09 21.34 -9.33
CA ILE A 10 -14.34 21.11 -10.57
C ILE A 10 -15.02 21.77 -11.76
N LYS A 11 -16.33 21.52 -11.97
CA LYS A 11 -17.08 22.09 -13.10
C LYS A 11 -17.03 23.61 -13.16
N GLU A 12 -17.03 24.27 -12.00
CA GLU A 12 -17.03 25.73 -11.90
C GLU A 12 -15.64 26.35 -12.06
N ASN A 13 -14.55 25.58 -11.88
CA ASN A 13 -13.20 26.14 -11.75
C ASN A 13 -12.14 25.55 -12.71
N TYR A 14 -12.42 24.45 -13.43
CA TYR A 14 -11.45 23.90 -14.37
C TYR A 14 -11.39 24.74 -15.65
N THR A 15 -10.20 24.86 -16.23
CA THR A 15 -10.00 25.47 -17.55
C THR A 15 -9.90 24.35 -18.58
N PRO A 16 -10.83 24.22 -19.54
CA PRO A 16 -10.67 23.32 -20.67
C PRO A 16 -9.38 23.64 -21.44
N TYR A 17 -8.62 22.60 -21.79
CA TYR A 17 -7.41 22.73 -22.60
C TYR A 17 -7.59 21.95 -23.91
N GLU A 18 -7.63 22.67 -25.03
CA GLU A 18 -7.83 22.13 -26.39
C GLU A 18 -6.56 22.19 -27.25
N GLY A 19 -5.43 22.62 -26.67
CA GLY A 19 -4.14 22.69 -27.35
C GLY A 19 -3.43 21.33 -27.44
N ASP A 20 -2.17 21.35 -27.87
CA ASP A 20 -1.33 20.15 -28.00
C ASP A 20 -0.29 20.02 -26.88
N ALA A 21 0.67 19.10 -27.01
CA ALA A 21 1.70 18.83 -26.02
C ALA A 21 2.90 19.80 -26.07
N SER A 22 2.90 20.82 -26.94
CA SER A 22 4.06 21.71 -27.14
C SER A 22 4.43 22.55 -25.91
N PHE A 23 3.48 22.79 -25.00
CA PHE A 23 3.74 23.50 -23.74
C PHE A 23 4.48 22.66 -22.69
N LEU A 24 4.60 21.34 -22.90
CA LEU A 24 5.26 20.46 -21.94
C LEU A 24 6.74 20.82 -21.84
N VAL A 25 7.21 20.98 -20.61
CA VAL A 25 8.64 21.09 -20.33
C VAL A 25 9.29 19.76 -20.72
N THR A 26 10.24 19.80 -21.66
CA THR A 26 10.83 18.59 -22.26
C THR A 26 11.83 17.89 -21.35
N GLU A 27 12.37 18.60 -20.37
CA GLU A 27 13.39 18.09 -19.45
C GLU A 27 12.91 18.11 -18.00
N ALA A 28 13.07 16.98 -17.31
CA ALA A 28 12.84 16.92 -15.88
C ALA A 28 13.91 17.71 -15.11
N SER A 29 13.51 18.24 -13.94
CA SER A 29 14.43 18.93 -13.03
C SER A 29 15.56 17.99 -12.55
N GLN A 30 16.68 18.56 -12.11
CA GLN A 30 17.77 17.76 -11.54
C GLN A 30 17.30 16.99 -10.29
N ASN A 31 16.49 17.60 -9.44
CA ASN A 31 15.91 16.95 -8.26
C ASN A 31 15.08 15.72 -8.65
N THR A 32 14.21 15.85 -9.65
CA THR A 32 13.41 14.73 -10.18
C THR A 32 14.30 13.61 -10.72
N LYS A 33 15.32 13.95 -11.52
CA LYS A 33 16.27 12.99 -12.06
C LYS A 33 17.01 12.24 -10.94
N ASP A 34 17.48 12.95 -9.92
CA ASP A 34 18.22 12.38 -8.81
C ASP A 34 17.36 11.44 -7.95
N VAL A 35 16.16 11.86 -7.56
CA VAL A 35 15.22 11.03 -6.80
C VAL A 35 14.83 9.79 -7.60
N TRP A 36 14.53 9.96 -8.89
CA TRP A 36 14.16 8.84 -9.76
C TRP A 36 15.30 7.84 -9.98
N ASN A 37 16.52 8.33 -10.19
CA ASN A 37 17.71 7.47 -10.31
C ASN A 37 17.93 6.68 -9.02
N LYS A 38 17.75 7.31 -7.85
CA LYS A 38 17.87 6.62 -6.57
C LYS A 38 16.83 5.51 -6.42
N VAL A 39 15.58 5.76 -6.80
CA VAL A 39 14.54 4.72 -6.82
C VAL A 39 14.89 3.60 -7.78
N CYS A 40 15.42 3.91 -8.97
CA CYS A 40 15.84 2.89 -9.94
C CYS A 40 16.95 1.99 -9.38
N GLU A 41 17.95 2.56 -8.69
CA GLU A 41 18.98 1.79 -7.98
C GLU A 41 18.39 0.84 -6.94
N LEU A 42 17.52 1.35 -6.06
CA LEU A 42 16.86 0.56 -5.02
C LEU A 42 15.97 -0.54 -5.60
N ARG A 43 15.32 -0.30 -6.74
CA ARG A 43 14.55 -1.33 -7.45
C ARG A 43 15.45 -2.39 -8.08
N ALA A 44 16.61 -2.01 -8.60
CA ALA A 44 17.60 -2.97 -9.09
C ALA A 44 18.13 -3.85 -7.95
N GLU A 45 18.29 -3.30 -6.75
CA GLU A 45 18.59 -4.06 -5.53
C GLU A 45 17.42 -4.98 -5.13
N GLU A 46 16.18 -4.49 -5.11
CA GLU A 46 14.98 -5.28 -4.81
C GLU A 46 14.88 -6.53 -5.72
N ILE A 47 15.15 -6.36 -7.02
CA ILE A 47 15.14 -7.48 -7.97
C ILE A 47 16.21 -8.52 -7.62
N LYS A 48 17.40 -8.07 -7.20
CA LYS A 48 18.50 -8.97 -6.77
C LYS A 48 18.16 -9.69 -5.46
N THR A 49 17.35 -9.10 -4.59
CA THR A 49 16.91 -9.68 -3.30
C THR A 49 15.57 -10.42 -3.41
N ASN A 50 15.39 -11.19 -4.49
CA ASN A 50 14.19 -12.00 -4.74
C ASN A 50 12.87 -11.18 -4.74
N GLY A 51 12.94 -9.94 -5.18
CA GLY A 51 11.78 -9.07 -5.32
C GLY A 51 11.25 -8.51 -4.00
N CYS A 52 12.07 -8.38 -2.96
CA CYS A 52 11.74 -7.66 -1.73
C CYS A 52 12.99 -7.01 -1.15
N LEU A 53 13.06 -5.67 -1.14
CA LEU A 53 14.22 -4.95 -0.60
C LEU A 53 14.29 -5.08 0.92
N ASP A 54 13.18 -4.78 1.58
CA ASP A 54 13.01 -5.00 3.01
C ASP A 54 11.53 -5.15 3.37
N VAL A 55 11.27 -5.76 4.52
CA VAL A 55 9.92 -5.94 5.05
C VAL A 55 9.94 -5.84 6.58
N ASP A 56 9.05 -5.02 7.12
CA ASP A 56 8.85 -4.91 8.56
C ASP A 56 8.33 -6.24 9.12
N ASN A 57 8.80 -6.66 10.28
CA ASN A 57 8.35 -7.89 10.93
C ASN A 57 7.65 -7.66 12.28
N LYS A 58 7.55 -6.41 12.74
CA LYS A 58 7.12 -6.04 14.09
C LYS A 58 6.07 -4.93 14.11
N THR A 59 6.20 -3.91 13.28
CA THR A 59 5.35 -2.73 13.28
C THR A 59 4.02 -3.04 12.59
N ILE A 60 2.94 -3.11 13.37
CA ILE A 60 1.58 -3.27 12.81
C ILE A 60 1.19 -1.97 12.09
N SER A 61 1.06 -2.01 10.77
CA SER A 61 0.75 -0.83 9.96
C SER A 61 -0.62 -0.22 10.32
N THR A 62 -0.59 1.02 10.79
CA THR A 62 -1.73 1.93 10.93
C THR A 62 -1.41 3.26 10.24
N VAL A 63 -2.32 4.24 10.31
CA VAL A 63 -2.13 5.55 9.67
C VAL A 63 -0.90 6.30 10.21
N ASN A 64 -0.55 6.09 11.48
CA ASN A 64 0.52 6.81 12.19
C ASN A 64 1.54 5.88 12.87
N SER A 65 1.68 4.63 12.39
CA SER A 65 2.56 3.64 13.04
C SER A 65 4.04 3.77 12.67
N HIS A 66 4.37 4.43 11.57
CA HIS A 66 5.74 4.58 11.08
C HIS A 66 6.16 6.04 11.14
N GLU A 67 7.45 6.25 11.37
CA GLU A 67 8.09 7.57 11.24
C GLU A 67 8.13 8.02 9.77
N ALA A 68 8.42 9.30 9.56
CA ALA A 68 8.57 9.85 8.21
C ALA A 68 9.81 9.28 7.50
N GLY A 69 9.60 8.61 6.36
CA GLY A 69 10.65 8.18 5.44
C GLY A 69 10.84 9.13 4.25
N TYR A 70 12.02 9.10 3.65
CA TYR A 70 12.42 9.94 2.50
C TYR A 70 13.30 9.13 1.53
N ILE A 71 13.32 9.51 0.26
CA ILE A 71 14.25 8.96 -0.74
C ILE A 71 15.53 9.81 -0.76
N ILE A 72 15.37 11.12 -0.96
CA ILE A 72 16.41 12.16 -0.86
C ILE A 72 15.70 13.42 -0.35
N LYS A 73 15.66 13.57 0.98
CA LYS A 73 14.78 14.52 1.69
C LYS A 73 14.86 15.95 1.16
N GLU A 74 16.05 16.42 0.80
CA GLU A 74 16.33 17.77 0.32
C GLU A 74 15.95 18.00 -1.15
N LYS A 75 15.56 16.96 -1.89
CA LYS A 75 15.20 17.00 -3.31
C LYS A 75 13.73 16.65 -3.58
N GLU A 76 12.93 16.47 -2.54
CA GLU A 76 11.52 16.05 -2.63
C GLU A 76 10.57 17.23 -2.40
N ASP A 77 9.85 17.65 -3.44
CA ASP A 77 8.80 18.67 -3.33
C ASP A 77 7.49 18.10 -2.76
N ILE A 78 7.20 16.83 -3.06
CA ILE A 78 6.05 16.08 -2.55
C ILE A 78 6.58 14.86 -1.79
N VAL A 79 6.21 14.76 -0.52
CA VAL A 79 6.74 13.76 0.41
C VAL A 79 5.68 12.73 0.81
N GLY A 80 6.14 11.57 1.29
CA GLY A 80 5.30 10.55 1.89
C GLY A 80 5.65 9.15 1.41
N LEU A 81 6.01 8.27 2.33
CA LEU A 81 6.26 6.84 2.10
C LEU A 81 5.33 6.00 2.98
N GLN A 82 5.15 4.73 2.61
CA GLN A 82 4.30 3.80 3.37
C GLN A 82 4.91 3.38 4.71
N THR A 83 6.25 3.43 4.79
CA THR A 83 7.08 3.11 5.95
C THR A 83 8.15 4.18 6.11
N ASP A 84 9.06 3.97 7.04
CA ASP A 84 10.21 4.81 7.36
C ASP A 84 11.35 4.77 6.30
N ALA A 85 11.26 3.91 5.28
CA ALA A 85 12.30 3.76 4.25
C ALA A 85 11.71 3.46 2.86
N PRO A 86 12.40 3.87 1.77
CA PRO A 86 11.95 3.58 0.42
C PRO A 86 11.95 2.06 0.14
N LEU A 87 10.88 1.59 -0.52
CA LEU A 87 10.66 0.18 -0.89
C LEU A 87 10.63 -0.83 0.28
N LYS A 88 10.62 -0.37 1.54
CA LYS A 88 10.38 -1.22 2.72
C LYS A 88 8.88 -1.51 2.85
N ARG A 89 8.51 -2.78 2.82
CA ARG A 89 7.11 -3.23 2.91
C ARG A 89 6.65 -3.27 4.37
N SER A 90 5.44 -2.78 4.64
CA SER A 90 4.81 -2.91 5.97
C SER A 90 4.05 -4.23 6.11
N ILE A 91 3.80 -4.69 7.33
CA ILE A 91 2.85 -5.79 7.60
C ILE A 91 1.44 -5.27 7.89
N LYS A 92 0.43 -5.95 7.32
CA LYS A 92 -1.01 -5.64 7.54
C LYS A 92 -1.78 -6.82 8.14
N PRO A 93 -1.48 -7.21 9.39
CA PRO A 93 -1.96 -8.46 9.98
C PRO A 93 -3.48 -8.52 10.23
N PHE A 94 -4.20 -7.38 10.26
CA PHE A 94 -5.67 -7.38 10.35
C PHE A 94 -6.37 -8.17 9.24
N GLY A 95 -5.75 -8.26 8.05
CA GLY A 95 -6.23 -9.08 6.94
C GLY A 95 -6.05 -10.58 7.17
N GLY A 96 -5.05 -10.98 7.95
CA GLY A 96 -4.72 -12.37 8.24
C GLY A 96 -3.28 -12.54 8.74
N VAL A 97 -3.10 -12.86 10.02
CA VAL A 97 -1.76 -13.01 10.63
C VAL A 97 -1.00 -14.19 10.03
N ARG A 98 -1.69 -15.30 9.71
CA ARG A 98 -1.09 -16.45 9.03
C ARG A 98 -0.56 -16.12 7.64
N VAL A 99 -1.24 -15.24 6.91
CA VAL A 99 -0.78 -14.78 5.59
C VAL A 99 0.53 -14.00 5.74
N VAL A 100 0.59 -13.09 6.72
CA VAL A 100 1.81 -12.34 7.03
C VAL A 100 2.97 -13.26 7.41
N LYS A 101 2.75 -14.25 8.28
CA LYS A 101 3.79 -15.24 8.66
C LYS A 101 4.37 -15.96 7.44
N ASN A 102 3.50 -16.43 6.55
CA ASN A 102 3.92 -17.15 5.34
C ASN A 102 4.67 -16.23 4.38
N ALA A 103 4.24 -14.97 4.23
CA ALA A 103 4.92 -13.99 3.39
C ALA A 103 6.32 -13.66 3.93
N LEU A 104 6.47 -13.44 5.24
CA LEU A 104 7.76 -13.18 5.87
C LEU A 104 8.71 -14.38 5.70
N LYS A 105 8.21 -15.61 5.87
CA LYS A 105 9.00 -16.83 5.67
C LYS A 105 9.54 -16.96 4.24
N ALA A 106 8.80 -16.48 3.23
CA ALA A 106 9.26 -16.49 1.83
C ALA A 106 10.44 -15.54 1.58
N TYR A 107 10.73 -14.63 2.52
CA TYR A 107 11.84 -13.69 2.48
C TYR A 107 12.82 -13.93 3.65
N ASP A 108 12.86 -15.14 4.20
CA ASP A 108 13.75 -15.53 5.31
C ASP A 108 13.63 -14.62 6.55
N ARG A 109 12.43 -14.08 6.79
CA ARG A 109 12.07 -13.29 7.96
C ARG A 109 11.10 -14.06 8.86
N THR A 110 11.20 -13.79 10.16
CA THR A 110 10.24 -14.29 11.17
C THR A 110 9.47 -13.11 11.73
N ILE A 111 8.16 -13.27 11.89
CA ILE A 111 7.31 -12.27 12.53
C ILE A 111 7.72 -12.10 14.01
N ASP A 112 7.62 -10.88 14.53
CA ASP A 112 7.87 -10.62 15.93
C ASP A 112 6.82 -11.33 16.81
N PRO A 113 7.22 -12.04 17.87
CA PRO A 113 6.30 -12.76 18.75
C PRO A 113 5.21 -11.87 19.38
N SER A 114 5.49 -10.59 19.63
CA SER A 114 4.51 -9.65 20.17
C SER A 114 3.36 -9.40 19.21
N VAL A 115 3.62 -9.39 17.90
CA VAL A 115 2.56 -9.28 16.88
C VAL A 115 1.70 -10.53 16.91
N GLU A 116 2.30 -11.72 16.96
CA GLU A 116 1.53 -12.96 17.05
C GLU A 116 0.63 -13.00 18.28
N GLU A 117 1.15 -12.54 19.42
CA GLU A 117 0.44 -12.48 20.69
C GLU A 117 -0.78 -11.54 20.60
N ILE A 118 -0.62 -10.34 20.03
CA ILE A 118 -1.73 -9.39 19.83
C ILE A 118 -2.87 -10.02 19.02
N PHE A 119 -2.55 -10.78 17.98
CA PHE A 119 -3.55 -11.40 17.11
C PHE A 119 -4.18 -12.67 17.69
N LYS A 120 -3.80 -13.11 18.90
CA LYS A 120 -4.61 -14.04 19.71
C LYS A 120 -5.83 -13.35 20.31
N TYR A 121 -5.73 -12.06 20.63
CA TYR A 121 -6.81 -11.25 21.18
C TYR A 121 -7.62 -10.55 20.08
N ARG A 122 -6.95 -10.16 18.99
CA ARG A 122 -7.58 -9.49 17.84
C ARG A 122 -7.79 -10.45 16.68
N LYS A 123 -9.00 -11.01 16.56
CA LYS A 123 -9.37 -11.86 15.42
C LYS A 123 -9.19 -11.14 14.07
N THR A 124 -8.67 -11.84 13.06
CA THR A 124 -8.42 -11.28 11.71
C THR A 124 -9.57 -11.54 10.74
N HIS A 125 -9.57 -10.84 9.60
CA HIS A 125 -10.50 -11.13 8.49
C HIS A 125 -10.36 -12.57 8.01
N ASN A 126 -9.13 -13.02 7.71
CA ASN A 126 -8.85 -14.39 7.28
C ASN A 126 -9.39 -15.43 8.26
N ASP A 127 -9.17 -15.27 9.57
CA ASP A 127 -9.67 -16.23 10.56
C ASP A 127 -11.21 -16.29 10.57
N CYS A 128 -11.88 -15.13 10.52
CA CYS A 128 -13.34 -15.08 10.48
C CYS A 128 -13.92 -15.74 9.22
N VAL A 129 -13.31 -15.50 8.06
CA VAL A 129 -13.76 -16.12 6.80
C VAL A 129 -13.65 -17.63 6.88
N PHE A 130 -12.51 -18.14 7.38
CA PHE A 130 -12.30 -19.59 7.45
C PHE A 130 -13.18 -20.24 8.53
N ASP A 131 -13.46 -19.59 9.65
CA ASP A 131 -14.40 -20.11 10.65
C ASP A 131 -15.82 -20.30 10.10
N LEU A 132 -16.22 -19.50 9.11
CA LEU A 132 -17.56 -19.52 8.51
C LEU A 132 -17.64 -20.33 7.20
N TYR A 133 -16.51 -20.60 6.55
CA TYR A 133 -16.48 -21.38 5.31
C TYR A 133 -17.04 -22.78 5.50
N THR A 134 -18.04 -23.12 4.67
CA THR A 134 -18.61 -24.48 4.63
C THR A 134 -17.63 -25.49 4.03
N PRO A 135 -17.84 -26.81 4.27
CA PRO A 135 -17.06 -27.86 3.63
C PRO A 135 -17.06 -27.76 2.10
N GLU A 136 -18.20 -27.40 1.50
CA GLU A 136 -18.36 -27.24 0.04
C GLU A 136 -17.54 -26.06 -0.49
N MET A 137 -17.59 -24.91 0.19
CA MET A 137 -16.77 -23.74 -0.18
C MET A 137 -15.28 -24.07 -0.14
N ARG A 138 -14.85 -24.77 0.92
CA ARG A 138 -13.45 -25.23 1.05
C ARG A 138 -13.07 -26.20 -0.07
N LYS A 139 -13.95 -27.14 -0.42
CA LYS A 139 -13.73 -28.11 -1.50
C LYS A 139 -13.65 -27.42 -2.87
N ALA A 140 -14.52 -26.45 -3.14
CA ALA A 140 -14.48 -25.67 -4.37
C ALA A 140 -13.16 -24.88 -4.51
N ARG A 141 -12.69 -24.29 -3.40
CA ARG A 141 -11.39 -23.59 -3.36
C ARG A 141 -10.21 -24.52 -3.58
N THR A 142 -10.16 -25.66 -2.88
CA THR A 142 -9.07 -26.65 -3.01
C THR A 142 -9.00 -27.24 -4.42
N ASN A 143 -10.15 -27.49 -5.05
CA ASN A 143 -10.22 -27.99 -6.42
C ASN A 143 -10.11 -26.89 -7.49
N ALA A 144 -9.74 -25.66 -7.11
CA ALA A 144 -9.59 -24.50 -7.99
C ALA A 144 -10.85 -24.14 -8.82
N ILE A 145 -12.04 -24.57 -8.39
CA ILE A 145 -13.33 -24.20 -9.00
C ILE A 145 -13.66 -22.74 -8.67
N LEU A 146 -13.39 -22.32 -7.42
CA LEU A 146 -13.50 -20.94 -6.96
C LEU A 146 -12.18 -20.53 -6.31
N THR A 147 -11.33 -19.84 -7.05
CA THR A 147 -9.99 -19.43 -6.61
C THR A 147 -9.81 -17.91 -6.66
N GLY A 148 -8.83 -17.40 -5.93
CA GLY A 148 -8.47 -15.98 -5.91
C GLY A 148 -9.45 -15.06 -5.16
N LEU A 149 -10.37 -15.62 -4.37
CA LEU A 149 -11.28 -14.82 -3.53
C LEU A 149 -10.49 -14.00 -2.48
N PRO A 150 -11.03 -12.84 -2.03
CA PRO A 150 -10.36 -11.96 -1.07
C PRO A 150 -10.46 -12.49 0.38
N ASP A 151 -10.10 -13.75 0.58
CA ASP A 151 -10.04 -14.40 1.89
C ASP A 151 -8.64 -14.36 2.51
N GLY A 152 -7.60 -14.16 1.70
CA GLY A 152 -6.19 -14.08 2.13
C GLY A 152 -5.53 -12.71 1.90
N TYR A 153 -6.27 -11.69 1.49
CA TYR A 153 -5.74 -10.34 1.23
C TYR A 153 -6.84 -9.27 1.34
N GLY A 154 -6.45 -8.00 1.38
CA GLY A 154 -7.41 -6.90 1.42
C GLY A 154 -8.23 -6.81 0.13
N ARG A 155 -9.56 -6.81 0.23
CA ARG A 155 -10.49 -6.80 -0.92
C ARG A 155 -10.29 -5.69 -1.96
N GLY A 156 -9.66 -4.57 -1.57
CA GLY A 156 -9.49 -3.40 -2.43
C GLY A 156 -10.84 -2.83 -2.89
N ARG A 157 -10.89 -2.37 -4.14
CA ARG A 157 -12.11 -1.86 -4.82
C ARG A 157 -12.87 -0.77 -4.05
N ILE A 158 -12.14 0.03 -3.29
CA ILE A 158 -12.64 1.23 -2.60
C ILE A 158 -11.84 2.41 -3.12
N ILE A 159 -12.53 3.45 -3.55
CA ILE A 159 -11.93 4.71 -3.98
C ILE A 159 -12.39 5.77 -2.99
N GLY A 160 -11.48 6.23 -2.14
CA GLY A 160 -11.70 7.43 -1.34
C GLY A 160 -11.64 8.66 -2.25
N ASP A 161 -12.47 9.66 -1.99
CA ASP A 161 -12.38 10.93 -2.71
C ASP A 161 -11.28 11.81 -2.09
N TYR A 162 -10.03 11.48 -2.39
CA TYR A 162 -8.84 12.09 -1.77
C TYR A 162 -8.72 13.60 -2.04
N ARG A 163 -9.36 14.10 -3.11
CA ARG A 163 -9.43 15.53 -3.44
C ARG A 163 -10.12 16.36 -2.36
N ARG A 164 -10.97 15.72 -1.53
CA ARG A 164 -11.65 16.41 -0.43
C ARG A 164 -10.67 16.99 0.59
N VAL A 165 -9.56 16.29 0.86
CA VAL A 165 -8.51 16.79 1.78
C VAL A 165 -7.92 18.10 1.25
N ALA A 166 -7.59 18.14 -0.05
CA ALA A 166 -7.06 19.35 -0.68
C ALA A 166 -8.08 20.51 -0.73
N LEU A 167 -9.37 20.20 -0.95
CA LEU A 167 -10.42 21.22 -1.11
C LEU A 167 -11.01 21.73 0.20
N TYR A 168 -11.01 20.93 1.25
CA TYR A 168 -11.77 21.22 2.48
C TYR A 168 -10.96 21.09 3.77
N GLY A 169 -9.76 20.51 3.74
CA GLY A 169 -8.98 20.16 4.95
C GLY A 169 -9.38 18.80 5.49
#